data_AF-I1PI16-F1
#
_entry.id   AF-I1PI16-F1
#
_cell.length_a   1.000
_cell.length_b   1.000
_cell.length_c   1.000
_cell.angle_alpha   90.00
_cell.angle_beta   90.00
_cell.angle_gamma   90.00
#
_symmetry.space_group_name_H-M   'P 1'
#
loop_
_entity.id
_entity.type
_entity.pdbx_description
1 polymer ?
#
loop_
_entity_poly.entity_id
_entity_poly.type
_entity_poly.pdbx_seq_one_letter_code
_entity_poly.pdbx_strand_id
1 'polypeptide(L)'
;MLSAAASAIPRLRCAAPPRNQSARNQWLLLRRRSLSSSPPYVTPGIPAAAAAAGSGALEPPDLPRLANAARISLSPEEAEEFAPKIRQVVDWFGQLQAVDLESVEPSLRAGTAAGNSLREDRPETFTNRDAIIESVPSYDDPYIKVPRVLNKE
;
A
#
# COMPACT_ATOMS: atom_id res chain seq x y z
N MET A 1 55.41 24.25 -49.79
CA MET A 1 54.61 25.15 -48.92
C MET A 1 53.16 24.72 -49.08
N LEU A 2 52.48 23.94 -48.24
CA LEU A 2 52.70 23.43 -46.88
C LEU A 2 52.32 21.94 -46.84
N SER A 3 53.01 21.20 -45.97
CA SER A 3 52.71 19.81 -45.57
C SER A 3 51.53 19.81 -44.59
N ALA A 4 50.55 18.93 -44.77
CA ALA A 4 49.48 18.70 -43.80
C ALA A 4 49.71 17.35 -43.11
N ALA A 5 50.22 17.42 -41.89
CA ALA A 5 50.49 16.30 -41.02
C ALA A 5 49.18 15.67 -40.50
N ALA A 6 49.16 14.35 -40.46
CA ALA A 6 48.14 13.54 -39.81
C ALA A 6 48.11 13.83 -38.29
N SER A 7 46.92 13.98 -37.72
CA SER A 7 46.69 13.82 -36.29
C SER A 7 45.46 12.95 -36.07
N ALA A 8 45.72 11.67 -35.79
CA ALA A 8 44.71 10.71 -35.39
C ALA A 8 44.43 10.88 -33.89
N ILE A 9 43.19 11.23 -33.55
CA ILE A 9 42.72 11.33 -32.16
C ILE A 9 42.65 9.90 -31.58
N PRO A 10 43.35 9.59 -30.47
CA PRO A 10 43.29 8.26 -29.88
C PRO A 10 41.96 8.11 -29.13
N ARG A 11 41.10 7.20 -29.59
CA ARG A 11 39.93 6.78 -28.81
C ARG A 11 40.40 5.96 -27.62
N LEU A 12 40.32 6.56 -26.44
CA LEU A 12 40.45 5.87 -25.16
C LEU A 12 39.35 4.81 -25.05
N ARG A 13 39.72 3.55 -25.29
CA ARG A 13 38.91 2.38 -24.95
C ARG A 13 38.90 2.26 -23.42
N CYS A 14 37.76 2.56 -22.79
CA CYS A 14 37.52 2.12 -21.43
C CYS A 14 37.42 0.58 -21.44
N ALA A 15 38.36 -0.09 -20.77
CA ALA A 15 38.32 -1.52 -20.55
C ALA A 15 37.23 -1.83 -19.50
N ALA A 16 36.22 -2.61 -19.88
CA ALA A 16 35.25 -3.16 -18.95
C ALA A 16 35.95 -4.16 -17.99
N PRO A 17 35.62 -4.17 -16.69
CA PRO A 17 36.21 -5.14 -15.76
C PRO A 17 35.75 -6.57 -16.10
N PRO A 18 36.56 -7.60 -15.79
CA PRO A 18 36.22 -8.98 -16.11
C PRO A 18 34.98 -9.41 -15.32
N ARG A 19 33.93 -9.77 -16.07
CA ARG A 19 32.68 -10.33 -15.55
C ARG A 19 32.98 -11.77 -15.11
N ASN A 20 33.23 -11.96 -13.82
CA ASN A 20 33.37 -13.29 -13.21
C ASN A 20 32.09 -14.11 -13.45
N GLN A 21 32.16 -15.12 -14.31
CA GLN A 21 31.04 -15.98 -14.69
C GLN A 21 30.85 -17.20 -13.77
N SER A 22 31.60 -17.31 -12.67
CA SER A 22 31.67 -18.58 -11.92
C SER A 22 30.59 -18.79 -10.85
N ALA A 23 29.78 -17.80 -10.48
CA ALA A 23 28.82 -17.93 -9.38
C ALA A 23 27.33 -17.83 -9.76
N ARG A 24 26.96 -17.97 -11.04
CA ARG A 24 25.56 -17.74 -11.49
C ARG A 24 24.69 -19.00 -11.64
N ASN A 25 25.25 -20.21 -11.64
CA ASN A 25 24.47 -21.40 -12.03
C ASN A 25 24.23 -22.43 -10.93
N GLN A 26 24.66 -22.20 -9.68
CA GLN A 26 24.38 -23.14 -8.58
C GLN A 26 22.99 -22.98 -7.97
N TRP A 27 22.38 -21.79 -8.04
CA TRP A 27 21.04 -21.55 -7.53
C TRP A 27 19.91 -22.06 -8.46
N LEU A 28 20.22 -22.32 -9.73
CA LEU A 28 19.24 -22.77 -10.73
C LEU A 28 19.00 -24.29 -10.73
N LEU A 29 19.79 -25.08 -9.99
CA LEU A 29 19.65 -26.54 -9.94
C LEU A 29 19.01 -27.08 -8.65
N LEU A 30 18.72 -26.24 -7.65
CA LEU A 30 18.04 -26.66 -6.41
C LEU A 30 16.59 -26.18 -6.25
N ARG A 31 15.98 -25.61 -7.31
CA ARG A 31 14.57 -25.14 -7.25
C ARG A 31 13.66 -25.71 -8.31
N ARG A 32 13.94 -26.91 -8.83
CA ARG A 32 12.90 -27.74 -9.47
C ARG A 32 12.11 -28.49 -8.39
N ARG A 33 11.36 -27.75 -7.57
CA ARG A 33 10.27 -28.33 -6.79
C ARG A 33 9.02 -28.17 -7.65
N SER A 34 8.43 -29.32 -7.97
CA SER A 34 7.18 -29.50 -8.69
C SER A 34 6.17 -28.39 -8.37
N LEU A 35 5.64 -27.74 -9.40
CA LEU A 35 4.45 -26.89 -9.29
C LEU A 35 3.26 -27.81 -8.99
N SER A 36 3.11 -28.22 -7.73
CA SER A 36 1.84 -28.76 -7.27
C SER A 36 0.87 -27.58 -7.19
N SER A 37 -0.19 -27.68 -8.00
CA SER A 37 -1.43 -26.92 -7.87
C SER A 37 -1.69 -26.58 -6.41
N SER A 38 -1.58 -25.29 -6.06
CA SER A 38 -2.01 -24.83 -4.74
C SER A 38 -3.54 -24.88 -4.77
N PRO A 39 -4.21 -25.61 -3.86
CA PRO A 39 -5.65 -25.55 -3.78
C PRO A 39 -6.07 -24.09 -3.51
N PRO A 40 -7.24 -23.65 -4.02
CA PRO A 40 -7.74 -22.33 -3.67
C PRO A 40 -7.86 -22.28 -2.15
N TYR A 41 -7.18 -21.30 -1.54
CA TYR A 41 -7.34 -21.04 -0.13
C TYR A 41 -8.76 -20.53 0.06
N VAL A 42 -9.70 -21.46 0.24
CA VAL A 42 -10.99 -21.17 0.86
C VAL A 42 -10.60 -20.68 2.24
N THR A 43 -10.70 -19.37 2.44
CA THR A 43 -10.68 -18.81 3.79
C THR A 43 -11.79 -19.55 4.52
N PRO A 44 -11.52 -20.36 5.55
CA PRO A 44 -12.60 -20.87 6.38
C PRO A 44 -13.31 -19.62 6.87
N GLY A 45 -14.61 -19.53 6.56
CA GLY A 45 -15.45 -18.42 6.99
C GLY A 45 -15.15 -18.17 8.45
N ILE A 46 -14.78 -16.93 8.77
CA ILE A 46 -14.71 -16.49 10.16
C ILE A 46 -16.05 -16.95 10.76
N PRO A 47 -16.04 -17.82 11.78
CA PRO A 47 -17.29 -18.30 12.33
C PRO A 47 -18.10 -17.06 12.75
N ALA A 48 -19.32 -16.97 12.23
CA ALA A 48 -20.35 -16.00 12.62
C ALA A 48 -20.83 -16.28 14.06
N ALA A 49 -19.87 -16.43 14.98
CA ALA A 49 -20.07 -16.84 16.36
C ALA A 49 -19.18 -15.96 17.26
N ALA A 50 -19.38 -14.65 17.13
CA ALA A 50 -19.05 -13.66 18.17
C ALA A 50 -19.90 -12.38 18.06
N ALA A 51 -21.06 -12.42 17.38
CA ALA A 51 -22.09 -11.40 17.55
C ALA A 51 -22.99 -11.77 18.74
N ALA A 52 -22.36 -12.08 19.87
CA ALA A 52 -23.07 -12.24 21.13
C ALA A 52 -23.39 -10.84 21.67
N ALA A 53 -24.68 -10.50 21.60
CA ALA A 53 -25.40 -9.58 22.47
C ALA A 53 -24.73 -8.24 22.83
N GLY A 54 -25.32 -7.17 22.29
CA GLY A 54 -25.20 -5.82 22.82
C GLY A 54 -26.48 -5.03 22.59
N SER A 55 -27.58 -5.39 23.26
CA SER A 55 -28.59 -4.37 23.60
C SER A 55 -27.95 -3.44 24.63
N GLY A 56 -27.11 -2.51 24.17
CA GLY A 56 -26.31 -1.68 25.05
C GLY A 56 -25.85 -0.45 24.29
N ALA A 57 -26.09 0.71 24.90
CA ALA A 57 -25.65 1.99 24.41
C ALA A 57 -24.21 1.90 23.87
N LEU A 58 -24.01 2.36 22.64
CA LEU A 58 -22.69 2.43 22.02
C LEU A 58 -21.75 3.21 22.96
N GLU A 59 -20.64 2.58 23.33
CA GLU A 59 -19.63 3.22 24.18
C GLU A 59 -19.14 4.49 23.47
N PRO A 60 -19.10 5.64 24.16
CA PRO A 60 -18.69 6.88 23.53
C PRO A 60 -17.23 6.77 23.07
N PRO A 61 -16.93 6.98 21.78
CA PRO A 61 -15.59 6.75 21.26
C PRO A 61 -14.58 7.72 21.87
N ASP A 62 -13.44 7.18 22.29
CA ASP A 62 -12.26 7.95 22.70
C ASP A 62 -11.69 8.74 21.51
N LEU A 63 -11.97 10.05 21.47
CA LEU A 63 -11.56 10.94 20.39
C LEU A 63 -10.04 11.06 20.21
N PRO A 64 -9.24 11.30 21.27
CA PRO A 64 -7.78 11.27 21.15
C PRO A 64 -7.24 10.01 20.46
N ARG A 65 -7.78 8.85 20.82
CA ARG A 65 -7.37 7.57 20.21
C ARG A 65 -7.80 7.47 18.75
N LEU A 66 -9.03 7.89 18.43
CA LEU A 66 -9.55 7.91 17.07
C LEU A 66 -8.73 8.83 16.16
N ALA A 67 -8.38 10.03 16.64
CA ALA A 67 -7.57 10.99 15.92
C ALA A 67 -6.17 10.46 15.62
N ASN A 68 -5.54 9.78 16.58
CA ASN A 68 -4.24 9.16 16.38
C ASN A 68 -4.29 8.04 15.33
N ALA A 69 -5.37 7.24 15.30
CA ALA A 69 -5.58 6.22 14.27
C ALA A 69 -5.75 6.83 12.87
N ALA A 70 -6.42 7.98 12.77
CA ALA A 70 -6.59 8.73 11.53
C ALA A 70 -5.40 9.64 11.15
N ARG A 71 -4.36 9.73 12.00
CA ARG A 71 -3.22 10.67 11.85
C ARG A 71 -3.67 12.14 11.78
N ILE A 72 -4.72 12.49 12.52
CA ILE A 72 -5.22 13.85 12.66
C ILE A 72 -4.69 14.43 13.97
N SER A 73 -4.11 15.62 13.91
CA SER A 73 -3.72 16.37 15.11
C SER A 73 -4.95 17.12 15.64
N LEU A 74 -5.30 16.92 16.91
CA LEU A 74 -6.40 17.62 17.57
C LEU A 74 -5.89 18.33 18.82
N SER A 75 -6.34 19.56 19.03
CA SER A 75 -6.23 20.25 20.32
C SER A 75 -7.29 19.74 21.32
N PRO A 76 -7.07 19.91 22.64
CA PRO A 76 -8.07 19.52 23.64
C PRO A 76 -9.39 20.28 23.49
N GLU A 77 -9.35 21.55 23.08
CA GLU A 77 -10.55 22.39 22.85
C GLU A 77 -11.38 21.86 21.67
N GLU A 78 -10.73 21.52 20.56
CA GLU A 78 -11.40 20.90 19.41
C GLU A 78 -11.99 19.53 19.77
N ALA A 79 -11.29 18.74 20.60
CA ALA A 79 -11.80 17.45 21.04
C ALA A 79 -13.12 17.59 21.83
N GLU A 80 -13.22 18.59 22.71
CA GLU A 80 -14.47 18.88 23.44
C GLU A 80 -15.59 19.33 22.50
N GLU A 81 -15.27 20.12 21.47
CA GLU A 81 -16.25 20.56 20.47
C GLU A 81 -16.77 19.42 19.58
N PHE A 82 -15.88 18.50 19.17
CA PHE A 82 -16.23 17.40 18.27
C PHE A 82 -16.85 16.20 19.00
N ALA A 83 -16.60 16.02 20.29
CA ALA A 83 -17.13 14.92 21.10
C ALA A 83 -18.66 14.74 20.96
N PRO A 84 -19.50 15.77 21.17
CA PRO A 84 -20.95 15.62 21.05
C PRO A 84 -21.40 15.35 19.61
N LYS A 85 -20.70 15.90 18.61
CA LYS A 85 -21.04 15.72 17.18
C LYS A 85 -20.81 14.28 16.75
N ILE A 86 -19.66 13.69 17.12
CA ILE A 86 -19.35 12.30 16.82
C ILE A 86 -20.30 11.35 17.56
N ARG A 87 -20.62 11.66 18.82
CA ARG A 87 -21.60 10.89 19.59
C ARG A 87 -22.98 10.86 18.90
N GLN A 88 -23.47 11.99 18.41
CA GLN A 88 -24.73 12.06 17.68
C GLN A 88 -24.75 11.16 16.43
N VAL A 89 -23.64 11.14 15.68
CA VAL A 89 -23.51 10.28 14.48
C VAL A 89 -23.53 8.81 14.87
N VAL A 90 -22.78 8.43 15.91
CA VAL A 90 -22.74 7.05 16.42
C VAL A 90 -24.12 6.61 16.93
N ASP A 91 -24.81 7.46 17.69
CA ASP A 91 -26.16 7.20 18.18
C ASP A 91 -27.15 7.01 17.03
N TRP A 92 -27.02 7.78 15.95
CA TRP A 92 -27.83 7.62 14.74
C TRP A 92 -27.59 6.27 14.06
N PHE A 93 -26.33 5.82 13.94
CA PHE A 93 -26.01 4.49 13.43
C PHE A 93 -26.48 3.36 14.35
N GLY A 94 -26.62 3.61 15.65
CA GLY A 94 -27.18 2.66 16.62
C GLY A 94 -28.58 2.17 16.27
N GLN A 95 -29.35 2.96 15.50
CA GLN A 95 -30.68 2.55 15.01
C GLN A 95 -30.63 1.28 14.15
N LEU A 96 -29.50 1.03 13.46
CA LEU A 96 -29.32 -0.15 12.62
C LEU A 96 -29.22 -1.46 13.44
N GLN A 97 -28.89 -1.39 14.73
CA GLN A 97 -28.83 -2.57 15.60
C GLN A 97 -30.20 -3.18 15.89
N ALA A 98 -31.28 -2.42 15.70
CA ALA A 98 -32.64 -2.90 15.89
C ALA A 98 -33.16 -3.72 14.70
N VAL A 99 -32.43 -3.75 13.58
CA VAL A 99 -32.82 -4.45 12.36
C VAL A 99 -32.30 -5.89 12.42
N ASP A 100 -33.18 -6.86 12.20
CA ASP A 100 -32.80 -8.27 12.07
C ASP A 100 -32.10 -8.53 10.73
N LEU A 101 -30.91 -9.13 10.80
CA LEU A 101 -30.03 -9.42 9.66
C LEU A 101 -29.60 -10.89 9.60
N GLU A 102 -30.20 -11.79 10.41
CA GLU A 102 -29.78 -13.20 10.50
C GLU A 102 -29.83 -13.93 9.15
N SER A 103 -30.73 -13.53 8.25
CA SER A 103 -30.94 -14.18 6.96
C SER A 103 -30.28 -13.48 5.76
N VAL A 104 -29.55 -12.39 5.97
CA VAL A 104 -29.02 -11.55 4.88
C VAL A 104 -27.50 -11.66 4.80
N GLU A 105 -27.00 -12.14 3.67
CA GLU A 105 -25.56 -12.18 3.40
C GLU A 105 -24.98 -10.77 3.21
N PRO A 106 -23.81 -10.43 3.81
CA PRO A 106 -23.17 -9.13 3.64
C PRO A 106 -22.78 -8.85 2.20
N SER A 107 -23.22 -7.71 1.65
CA SER A 107 -22.85 -7.29 0.29
C SER A 107 -21.54 -6.49 0.28
N LEU A 108 -20.49 -7.01 -0.38
CA LEU A 108 -19.19 -6.32 -0.50
C LEU A 108 -19.13 -5.35 -1.70
N ARG A 109 -19.86 -5.65 -2.78
CA ARG A 109 -19.88 -4.85 -4.01
C ARG A 109 -21.30 -4.83 -4.56
N ALA A 110 -21.82 -3.64 -4.86
CA ALA A 110 -23.10 -3.50 -5.52
C ALA A 110 -23.01 -3.96 -6.99
N GLY A 111 -23.79 -4.97 -7.37
CA GLY A 111 -24.19 -5.20 -8.77
C GLY A 111 -23.09 -5.60 -9.77
N THR A 112 -22.08 -6.39 -9.40
CA THR A 112 -21.16 -6.95 -10.41
C THR A 112 -20.88 -8.42 -10.12
N ALA A 113 -21.21 -9.28 -11.09
CA ALA A 113 -20.75 -10.67 -11.12
C ALA A 113 -19.23 -10.70 -10.93
N ALA A 114 -18.77 -11.57 -10.04
CA ALA A 114 -17.38 -11.72 -9.67
C ALA A 114 -16.56 -12.24 -10.85
N GLY A 115 -16.05 -11.33 -11.67
CA GLY A 115 -14.89 -11.57 -12.53
C GLY A 115 -13.69 -10.91 -11.89
N ASN A 116 -12.64 -11.67 -11.59
CA ASN A 116 -11.35 -11.07 -11.26
C ASN A 116 -10.87 -10.25 -12.47
N SER A 117 -10.91 -8.91 -12.35
CA SER A 117 -10.24 -8.03 -13.30
C SER A 117 -8.74 -8.13 -13.08
N LEU A 118 -8.10 -9.09 -13.73
CA LEU A 118 -6.65 -9.26 -13.72
C LEU A 118 -6.04 -8.31 -14.76
N ARG A 119 -5.04 -7.55 -14.35
CA ARG A 119 -4.17 -6.79 -15.26
C ARG A 119 -3.25 -7.77 -15.99
N GLU A 120 -3.03 -7.57 -17.30
CA GLU A 120 -2.04 -8.33 -18.05
C GLU A 120 -0.62 -8.08 -17.51
N ASP A 121 0.21 -9.12 -17.44
CA ASP A 121 1.60 -9.00 -17.00
C ASP A 121 2.50 -8.51 -18.14
N ARG A 122 2.29 -7.26 -18.55
CA ARG A 122 3.10 -6.55 -19.55
C ARG A 122 3.75 -5.34 -18.89
N PRO A 123 5.06 -5.10 -19.12
CA PRO A 123 5.74 -3.92 -18.62
C PRO A 123 5.31 -2.69 -19.42
N GLU A 124 4.89 -1.64 -18.74
CA GLU A 124 4.56 -0.35 -19.33
C GLU A 124 5.55 0.70 -18.83
N THR A 125 6.03 1.55 -19.75
CA THR A 125 6.93 2.65 -19.37
C THR A 125 6.09 3.88 -19.07
N PHE A 126 6.27 4.48 -17.90
CA PHE A 126 5.60 5.72 -17.57
C PHE A 126 6.31 6.91 -18.22
N THR A 127 5.62 7.65 -19.08
CA THR A 127 6.24 8.70 -19.91
C THR A 127 6.52 9.99 -19.14
N ASN A 128 5.73 10.32 -18.12
CA ASN A 128 5.76 11.65 -17.48
C ASN A 128 6.29 11.60 -16.03
N ARG A 129 7.53 11.13 -15.86
CA ARG A 129 8.16 11.06 -14.54
C ARG A 129 8.34 12.44 -13.90
N ASP A 130 8.59 13.46 -14.71
CA ASP A 130 8.86 14.82 -14.25
C ASP A 130 7.65 15.44 -13.55
N ALA A 131 6.43 15.23 -14.05
CA ALA A 131 5.21 15.70 -13.39
C ALA A 131 4.96 15.05 -12.01
N ILE A 132 5.44 13.82 -11.79
CA ILE A 132 5.38 13.20 -10.46
C ILE A 132 6.32 13.94 -9.51
N ILE A 133 7.55 14.26 -9.96
CA ILE A 133 8.56 14.94 -9.14
C ILE A 133 8.12 16.36 -8.80
N GLU A 134 7.51 17.08 -9.75
CA GLU A 134 6.96 18.43 -9.54
C GLU A 134 5.87 18.48 -8.45
N SER A 135 5.14 17.37 -8.24
CA SER A 135 4.12 17.27 -7.19
C SER A 135 4.68 17.08 -5.78
N VAL A 136 5.98 16.79 -5.65
CA VAL A 136 6.62 16.46 -4.37
C VAL A 136 7.13 17.74 -3.70
N PRO A 137 6.68 18.06 -2.47
CA PRO A 137 7.09 19.29 -1.78
C PRO A 137 8.59 19.40 -1.47
N SER A 138 9.28 18.27 -1.23
CA SER A 138 10.71 18.26 -0.89
C SER A 138 11.37 16.98 -1.40
N TYR A 139 12.42 17.12 -2.21
CA TYR A 139 13.16 16.00 -2.78
C TYR A 139 14.68 16.30 -2.89
N ASP A 140 15.48 15.25 -3.00
CA ASP A 140 16.91 15.26 -3.35
C ASP A 140 17.11 14.20 -4.41
N ASP A 141 17.27 14.55 -5.68
CA ASP A 141 17.26 13.54 -6.75
C ASP A 141 18.28 12.40 -6.48
N PRO A 142 17.84 11.11 -6.48
CA PRO A 142 16.55 10.54 -6.89
C PRO A 142 15.53 10.22 -5.76
N TYR A 143 15.66 10.80 -4.56
CA TYR A 143 14.94 10.49 -3.33
C TYR A 143 13.94 11.57 -2.88
N ILE A 144 12.87 11.16 -2.20
CA ILE A 144 11.94 12.06 -1.52
C ILE A 144 12.45 12.32 -0.10
N LYS A 145 12.49 13.59 0.31
CA LYS A 145 12.92 13.98 1.66
C LYS A 145 11.77 13.79 2.63
N VAL A 146 11.96 12.93 3.63
CA VAL A 146 11.01 12.72 4.73
C VAL A 146 11.71 12.92 6.08
N PRO A 147 10.99 13.37 7.12
CA PRO A 147 11.52 13.37 8.48
C PRO A 147 12.00 11.97 8.87
N ARG A 148 13.15 11.91 9.55
CA ARG A 148 13.71 10.65 10.03
C ARG A 148 12.71 9.95 10.96
N VAL A 149 12.44 8.68 10.70
CA VAL A 149 11.66 7.85 11.61
C VAL A 149 12.48 7.63 12.88
N LEU A 150 11.99 8.16 14.00
CA LEU A 150 12.51 7.93 15.33
C LEU A 150 11.63 6.86 15.98
N ASN A 151 12.24 5.82 16.56
CA ASN A 151 11.50 4.89 17.39
C ASN A 151 11.14 5.61 18.68
N LYS A 152 9.83 5.70 18.98
CA LYS A 152 9.37 6.04 20.33
C LYS A 152 9.52 4.78 21.18
N GLU A 153 10.39 4.82 22.19
CA GLU A 153 10.34 3.84 23.29
C GLU A 153 9.06 4.04 24.12
#